data_AF-A0A8J3XQA8-F1
#
_entry.id   AF-A0A8J3XQA8-F1
#
_cell.length_a   1.000
_cell.length_b   1.000
_cell.length_c   1.000
_cell.angle_alpha   90.00
_cell.angle_beta   90.00
_cell.angle_gamma   90.00
#
_symmetry.space_group_name_H-M   'P 1'
#
loop_
_entity.id
_entity.type
_entity.pdbx_description
1 polymer ?
#
loop_
_entity_poly.entity_id
_entity_poly.type
_entity_poly.pdbx_seq_one_letter_code
_entity_poly.pdbx_strand_id
1 'polypeptide(L)'
;MAGNGPCRLGYDRRYDGGDRHGTCAGLLQALDSSSRRLKALVADLPEEEMSQRSLASGWTVAQVLSHLGSAAEICTMLVKRAIAGDTSGPAMEDMRPVWQRWDALAGPAQRDAWQAANTKHYDCFHRSALPRVWL
;
A
#
# COMPACT_ATOMS: atom_id res chain seq x y z
N MET A 1 50.09 9.73 27.50
CA MET A 1 48.64 9.77 27.26
C MET A 1 48.40 10.71 26.08
N ALA A 2 48.17 10.16 24.89
CA ALA A 2 48.07 10.91 23.64
C ALA A 2 46.63 11.40 23.42
N GLY A 3 46.50 12.67 23.03
CA GLY A 3 45.24 13.38 22.86
C GLY A 3 44.53 13.09 21.53
N ASN A 4 43.21 13.16 21.64
CA ASN A 4 42.14 13.07 20.64
C ASN A 4 42.48 13.68 19.26
N GLY A 5 42.51 12.85 18.21
CA GLY A 5 42.49 13.30 16.82
C GLY A 5 41.04 13.45 16.32
N PRO A 6 40.73 14.40 15.42
CA PRO A 6 39.39 14.56 14.90
C PRO A 6 39.03 13.42 13.92
N CYS A 7 37.92 12.74 14.20
CA CYS A 7 37.30 11.79 13.27
C CYS A 7 36.85 12.51 12.00
N ARG A 8 37.64 12.38 10.92
CA ARG A 8 37.19 12.67 9.55
C ARG A 8 36.18 11.60 9.12
N LEU A 9 34.89 11.85 9.30
CA LEU A 9 33.84 11.16 8.54
C LEU A 9 33.74 11.83 7.18
N GLY A 10 34.47 11.29 6.21
CA GLY A 10 34.32 11.66 4.80
C GLY A 10 32.94 11.24 4.29
N TYR A 11 32.04 12.19 4.14
CA TYR A 11 30.88 12.05 3.26
C TYR A 11 31.32 12.43 1.83
N ASP A 12 32.14 11.58 1.22
CA ASP A 12 32.30 11.59 -0.25
C ASP A 12 31.41 10.49 -0.81
N ARG A 13 30.11 10.78 -0.92
CA ARG A 13 29.22 10.01 -1.79
C ARG A 13 28.99 10.83 -3.04
N ARG A 14 29.85 10.61 -4.03
CA ARG A 14 29.57 10.93 -5.42
C ARG A 14 28.18 10.37 -5.75
N TYR A 15 27.26 11.25 -6.08
CA TYR A 15 25.93 10.88 -6.55
C TYR A 15 26.07 10.32 -7.97
N ASP A 16 25.94 9.00 -8.10
CA ASP A 16 25.68 8.36 -9.38
C ASP A 16 24.15 8.29 -9.58
N GLY A 17 23.68 8.82 -10.70
CA GLY A 17 22.28 9.03 -11.04
C GLY A 17 21.58 7.78 -11.59
N GLY A 18 21.76 6.62 -10.97
CA GLY A 18 21.09 5.37 -11.33
C GLY A 18 19.80 5.14 -10.54
N ASP A 19 18.68 4.97 -11.25
CA ASP A 19 17.31 4.64 -10.81
C ASP A 19 17.04 4.60 -9.29
N ARG A 20 16.59 5.74 -8.75
CA ARG A 20 16.04 5.83 -7.38
C ARG A 20 14.63 5.26 -7.22
N HIS A 21 14.03 4.78 -8.31
CA HIS A 21 12.71 4.15 -8.30
C HIS A 21 12.86 2.81 -9.03
N GLY A 22 12.67 1.70 -8.31
CA GLY A 22 12.74 0.38 -8.91
C GLY A 22 11.82 0.24 -10.13
N THR A 23 12.10 -0.75 -10.98
CA THR A 23 11.24 -1.03 -12.15
C THR A 23 9.78 -1.27 -11.70
N CYS A 24 8.80 -1.02 -12.58
CA CYS A 24 7.39 -1.29 -12.25
C CYS A 24 7.18 -2.73 -11.76
N ALA A 25 7.86 -3.71 -12.39
CA ALA A 25 7.84 -5.10 -11.94
C ALA A 25 8.43 -5.28 -10.54
N GLY A 26 9.56 -4.62 -10.24
CA GLY A 26 10.16 -4.65 -8.90
C GLY A 26 9.28 -4.01 -7.83
N LEU A 27 8.63 -2.89 -8.13
CA LEU A 27 7.71 -2.21 -7.22
C LEU A 27 6.46 -3.05 -6.95
N LEU A 28 5.89 -3.69 -7.98
CA LEU A 28 4.75 -4.60 -7.83
C LEU A 28 5.12 -5.84 -6.98
N GLN A 29 6.31 -6.38 -7.18
CA GLN A 29 6.81 -7.50 -6.38
C GLN A 29 7.01 -7.11 -4.90
N ALA A 30 7.54 -5.91 -4.65
CA ALA A 30 7.73 -5.38 -3.30
C ALA A 30 6.39 -5.14 -2.58
N LEU A 31 5.41 -4.60 -3.31
CA LEU A 31 4.05 -4.41 -2.81
C LEU A 31 3.40 -5.75 -2.45
N ASP A 32 3.41 -6.72 -3.37
CA ASP A 32 2.85 -8.06 -3.13
C ASP A 32 3.50 -8.76 -1.93
N SER A 33 4.82 -8.73 -1.85
CA SER A 33 5.55 -9.34 -0.73
C SER A 33 5.21 -8.70 0.60
N SER A 34 5.02 -7.37 0.61
CA SER A 34 4.62 -6.63 1.81
C SER A 34 3.18 -6.94 2.22
N SER A 35 2.25 -6.98 1.26
CA SER A 35 0.85 -7.35 1.52
C SER A 35 0.71 -8.78 2.01
N ARG A 36 1.46 -9.75 1.44
CA ARG A 36 1.46 -11.15 1.91
C ARG A 36 1.97 -11.28 3.34
N ARG A 37 3.06 -10.58 3.69
CA ARG A 37 3.58 -10.56 5.06
C ARG A 37 2.60 -9.93 6.03
N LEU A 38 2.00 -8.79 5.67
CA LEU A 38 0.99 -8.15 6.51
C LEU A 38 -0.21 -9.07 6.72
N LYS A 39 -0.67 -9.75 5.66
CA LYS A 39 -1.77 -10.72 5.73
C LYS A 39 -1.48 -11.84 6.72
N ALA A 40 -0.28 -12.41 6.68
CA ALA A 40 0.12 -13.45 7.62
C ALA A 40 0.14 -12.95 9.07
N LEU A 41 0.60 -11.70 9.30
CA LEU A 41 0.66 -11.11 10.65
C LEU A 41 -0.72 -10.84 11.25
N VAL A 42 -1.71 -10.44 10.42
CA VAL A 42 -3.02 -10.04 10.93
C VAL A 42 -4.08 -11.15 10.84
N ALA A 43 -3.77 -12.30 10.21
CA ALA A 43 -4.73 -13.35 9.88
C ALA A 43 -5.59 -13.77 11.08
N ASP A 44 -4.94 -14.04 12.21
CA ASP A 44 -5.58 -14.56 13.43
C ASP A 44 -5.56 -13.53 14.57
N LEU A 45 -5.34 -12.26 14.26
CA LEU A 45 -5.32 -11.19 15.27
C LEU A 45 -6.74 -11.03 15.86
N PRO A 46 -6.90 -11.15 17.19
CA PRO A 46 -8.20 -10.99 17.83
C PRO A 46 -8.64 -9.52 17.85
N GLU A 47 -9.94 -9.27 17.97
CA GLU A 47 -10.53 -7.92 17.90
C GLU A 47 -9.94 -6.94 18.93
N GLU A 48 -9.61 -7.44 20.12
CA GLU A 48 -9.01 -6.66 21.20
C GLU A 48 -7.61 -6.15 20.82
N GLU A 49 -6.83 -6.97 20.11
CA GLU A 49 -5.50 -6.61 19.60
C GLU A 49 -5.61 -5.67 18.40
N MET A 50 -6.61 -5.88 17.54
CA MET A 50 -6.88 -4.99 16.40
C MET A 50 -7.25 -3.58 16.84
N SER A 51 -7.86 -3.45 18.02
CA SER A 51 -8.24 -2.19 18.64
C SER A 51 -7.06 -1.48 19.35
N GLN A 52 -5.89 -2.13 19.46
CA GLN A 52 -4.70 -1.50 20.05
C GLN A 52 -4.11 -0.45 19.12
N ARG A 53 -3.39 0.51 19.71
CA ARG A 53 -2.64 1.53 18.99
C ARG A 53 -1.58 0.88 18.09
N SER A 54 -1.55 1.33 16.84
CA SER A 54 -0.48 1.00 15.91
C SER A 54 0.73 1.93 16.12
N LEU A 55 1.81 1.68 15.38
CA LEU A 55 2.94 2.61 15.28
C LEU A 55 2.61 3.87 14.47
N ALA A 56 1.51 3.87 13.71
CA ALA A 56 0.98 5.08 13.10
C ALA A 56 0.25 5.88 14.19
N SER A 57 0.83 7.02 14.55
CA SER A 57 0.32 7.86 15.64
C SER A 57 -1.17 8.16 15.46
N GLY A 58 -1.96 7.86 16.49
CA GLY A 58 -3.39 8.13 16.52
C GLY A 58 -4.28 7.05 15.90
N TRP A 59 -3.73 6.00 15.27
CA TRP A 59 -4.52 4.97 14.60
C TRP A 59 -4.37 3.60 15.29
N THR A 60 -5.48 2.86 15.36
CA THR A 60 -5.46 1.44 15.74
C THR A 60 -4.93 0.57 14.61
N VAL A 61 -4.58 -0.68 14.90
CA VAL A 61 -4.21 -1.66 13.85
C VAL A 61 -5.34 -1.82 12.84
N ALA A 62 -6.60 -1.89 13.32
CA ALA A 62 -7.79 -1.95 12.48
C ALA A 62 -7.90 -0.75 11.52
N GLN A 63 -7.68 0.48 12.02
CA GLN A 63 -7.71 1.70 11.21
C GLN A 63 -6.61 1.74 10.15
N VAL A 64 -5.42 1.21 10.44
CA VAL A 64 -4.37 1.05 9.41
C VAL A 64 -4.83 0.11 8.29
N LEU A 65 -5.45 -1.02 8.63
CA LEU A 65 -6.00 -1.95 7.62
C LEU A 65 -7.13 -1.31 6.81
N SER A 66 -7.99 -0.52 7.47
CA SER A 66 -9.04 0.26 6.82
C SER A 66 -8.49 1.26 5.81
N HIS A 67 -7.43 1.99 6.20
CA HIS A 67 -6.76 2.94 5.32
C HIS A 67 -6.13 2.26 4.09
N LEU A 68 -5.42 1.15 4.30
CA LEU A 68 -4.81 0.38 3.21
C LEU A 68 -5.87 -0.23 2.28
N GLY A 69 -6.98 -0.69 2.84
CA GLY A 69 -8.05 -1.35 2.10
C GLY A 69 -8.82 -0.36 1.22
N SER A 70 -9.19 0.80 1.78
CA SER A 70 -9.82 1.88 1.02
C SER A 70 -8.89 2.43 -0.07
N ALA A 71 -7.59 2.57 0.21
CA ALA A 71 -6.60 2.96 -0.79
C ALA A 71 -6.52 1.94 -1.95
N ALA A 72 -6.50 0.64 -1.66
CA ALA A 72 -6.49 -0.41 -2.70
C ALA A 72 -7.70 -0.32 -3.64
N GLU A 73 -8.87 0.01 -3.09
CA GLU A 73 -10.10 0.18 -3.88
C GLU A 73 -10.06 1.42 -4.77
N ILE A 74 -9.64 2.57 -4.22
CA ILE A 74 -9.48 3.83 -4.96
C ILE A 74 -8.43 3.66 -6.07
N CYS A 75 -7.30 3.03 -5.78
CA CYS A 75 -6.27 2.74 -6.78
C CYS A 75 -6.77 1.77 -7.86
N THR A 76 -7.61 0.80 -7.50
CA THR A 76 -8.26 -0.09 -8.49
C THR A 76 -9.18 0.69 -9.43
N MET A 77 -9.92 1.66 -8.91
CA MET A 77 -10.75 2.55 -9.74
C MET A 77 -9.89 3.35 -10.72
N LEU A 78 -8.75 3.90 -10.27
CA LEU A 78 -7.82 4.62 -11.13
C LEU A 78 -7.30 3.72 -12.28
N VAL A 79 -6.89 2.49 -11.98
CA VAL A 79 -6.44 1.54 -13.01
C VAL A 79 -7.55 1.24 -14.02
N LYS A 80 -8.79 1.04 -13.54
CA LYS A 80 -9.95 0.80 -14.42
C LYS A 80 -10.26 1.98 -15.33
N ARG A 81 -10.18 3.21 -14.82
CA ARG A 81 -10.34 4.44 -15.63
C ARG A 81 -9.28 4.54 -16.71
N ALA A 82 -8.02 4.31 -16.35
CA ALA A 82 -6.91 4.34 -17.30
C ALA A 82 -7.09 3.31 -18.43
N ILE A 83 -7.55 2.10 -18.12
CA ILE A 83 -7.87 1.06 -19.13
C ILE A 83 -9.00 1.51 -20.06
N ALA A 84 -9.97 2.27 -19.55
CA ALA A 84 -11.07 2.85 -20.32
C ALA A 84 -10.68 4.11 -21.10
N GLY A 85 -9.43 4.57 -21.00
CA GLY A 85 -8.93 5.78 -21.65
C GLY A 85 -9.25 7.08 -20.90
N ASP A 86 -9.77 6.98 -19.67
CA ASP A 86 -10.01 8.12 -18.78
C ASP A 86 -8.77 8.39 -17.91
N THR A 87 -8.18 9.56 -18.07
CA THR A 87 -6.97 10.00 -17.36
C THR A 87 -7.28 10.86 -16.12
N SER A 88 -8.56 11.06 -15.81
CA SER A 88 -8.97 11.79 -14.61
C SER A 88 -8.65 11.00 -13.33
N GLY A 89 -8.15 11.71 -12.32
CA GLY A 89 -7.96 11.15 -10.99
C GLY A 89 -9.31 10.94 -10.27
N PRO A 90 -9.35 10.08 -9.23
CA PRO A 90 -10.47 10.02 -8.30
C PRO A 90 -10.80 11.42 -7.75
N ALA A 91 -12.07 11.80 -7.79
CA ALA A 91 -12.56 13.00 -7.16
C ALA A 91 -13.10 12.70 -5.76
N MET A 92 -13.38 13.74 -4.95
CA MET A 92 -13.83 13.56 -3.57
C MET A 92 -15.18 12.83 -3.48
N GLU A 93 -16.05 13.05 -4.46
CA GLU A 93 -17.31 12.34 -4.65
C GLU A 93 -17.14 10.84 -4.90
N ASP A 94 -16.02 10.43 -5.49
CA ASP A 94 -15.68 9.01 -5.68
C ASP A 94 -15.11 8.39 -4.39
N MET A 95 -14.26 9.14 -3.68
CA MET A 95 -13.51 8.64 -2.52
C MET A 95 -14.35 8.59 -1.24
N ARG A 96 -15.21 9.59 -1.02
CA ARG A 96 -15.97 9.72 0.23
C ARG A 96 -16.89 8.54 0.53
N PRO A 97 -17.67 7.99 -0.43
CA PRO A 97 -18.48 6.80 -0.17
C PRO A 97 -17.64 5.57 0.19
N VAL A 98 -16.45 5.44 -0.40
CA VAL A 98 -15.50 4.37 -0.06
C VAL A 98 -15.08 4.52 1.40
N TRP A 99 -14.54 5.67 1.80
CA TRP A 99 -14.12 5.88 3.18
C TRP A 99 -15.25 5.67 4.18
N GLN A 100 -16.45 6.22 3.93
CA GLN A 100 -17.60 6.02 4.80
C GLN A 100 -17.94 4.54 5.03
N ARG A 101 -17.90 3.73 3.97
CA ARG A 101 -18.13 2.28 4.10
C ARG A 101 -17.04 1.60 4.92
N TRP A 102 -15.78 1.99 4.71
CA TRP A 102 -14.63 1.43 5.42
C TRP A 102 -14.59 1.83 6.90
N ASP A 103 -14.92 3.08 7.22
CA ASP A 103 -15.01 3.61 8.58
C ASP A 103 -16.15 2.95 9.39
N ALA A 104 -17.19 2.47 8.72
CA ALA A 104 -18.32 1.78 9.36
C ALA A 104 -18.04 0.30 9.70
N LEU A 105 -16.95 -0.29 9.21
CA LEU A 105 -16.61 -1.70 9.48
C LEU A 105 -15.99 -1.86 10.87
N ALA A 106 -16.37 -2.94 11.57
CA ALA A 106 -15.66 -3.38 12.78
C ALA A 106 -14.25 -3.91 12.44
N GLY A 107 -13.35 -3.99 13.43
CA GLY A 107 -11.94 -4.33 13.22
C GLY A 107 -11.69 -5.63 12.44
N PRO A 108 -12.29 -6.78 12.83
CA PRO A 108 -12.18 -8.03 12.08
C PRO A 108 -12.67 -7.88 10.63
N ALA A 109 -13.77 -7.15 10.43
CA ALA A 109 -14.31 -6.91 9.10
C ALA A 109 -13.41 -5.98 8.24
N GLN A 110 -12.73 -5.00 8.85
CA GLN A 110 -11.72 -4.18 8.17
C GLN A 110 -10.54 -5.02 7.68
N ARG A 111 -10.06 -5.99 8.47
CA ARG A 111 -9.02 -6.93 8.04
C ARG A 111 -9.47 -7.78 6.86
N ASP A 112 -10.62 -8.42 6.98
CA ASP A 112 -11.09 -9.36 5.96
C ASP A 112 -11.38 -8.62 4.65
N ALA A 113 -11.99 -7.43 4.75
CA ALA A 113 -12.21 -6.55 3.60
C ALA A 113 -10.88 -6.08 3.00
N TRP A 114 -9.87 -5.74 3.80
CA TRP A 114 -8.55 -5.29 3.31
C TRP A 114 -7.89 -6.36 2.46
N GLN A 115 -7.91 -7.62 2.91
CA GLN A 115 -7.37 -8.72 2.13
C GLN A 115 -8.06 -8.86 0.78
N ALA A 116 -9.40 -8.79 0.77
CA ALA A 116 -10.18 -8.87 -0.47
C ALA A 116 -9.91 -7.70 -1.42
N ALA A 117 -9.79 -6.47 -0.90
CA ALA A 117 -9.48 -5.28 -1.69
C ALA A 117 -8.06 -5.34 -2.28
N ASN A 118 -7.07 -5.76 -1.48
CA ASN A 118 -5.69 -5.92 -1.94
C ASN A 118 -5.58 -6.96 -3.06
N THR A 119 -6.23 -8.12 -2.94
CA THR A 119 -6.25 -9.13 -4.01
C THR A 119 -6.86 -8.60 -5.29
N LYS A 120 -8.04 -7.95 -5.20
CA LYS A 120 -8.69 -7.33 -6.38
C LYS A 120 -7.79 -6.30 -7.06
N HIS A 121 -7.08 -5.51 -6.28
CA HIS A 121 -6.17 -4.49 -6.79
C HIS A 121 -4.99 -5.10 -7.56
N TYR A 122 -4.37 -6.11 -6.98
CA TYR A 122 -3.27 -6.85 -7.59
C TYR A 122 -3.69 -7.54 -8.90
N ASP A 123 -4.84 -8.21 -8.89
CA ASP A 123 -5.39 -8.87 -10.07
C ASP A 123 -5.71 -7.87 -11.19
N CYS A 124 -6.21 -6.68 -10.84
CA CYS A 124 -6.49 -5.61 -11.79
C CYS A 124 -5.21 -5.16 -12.51
N PHE A 125 -4.11 -4.96 -11.77
CA PHE A 125 -2.81 -4.61 -12.35
C PHE A 125 -2.27 -5.71 -13.26
N HIS A 126 -2.25 -6.96 -12.79
CA HIS A 126 -1.75 -8.09 -13.58
C HIS A 126 -2.51 -8.28 -14.88
N ARG A 127 -3.84 -8.22 -14.85
CA ARG A 127 -4.67 -8.34 -16.07
C ARG A 127 -4.45 -7.19 -17.04
N SER A 128 -4.17 -5.98 -16.54
CA SER A 128 -3.89 -4.81 -17.38
C SER A 128 -2.50 -4.81 -18.01
N ALA A 129 -1.54 -5.51 -17.40
CA ALA A 129 -0.16 -5.61 -17.88
C ALA A 129 0.04 -6.72 -18.92
N LEU A 130 -0.95 -7.60 -19.14
CA LEU A 130 -0.91 -8.57 -20.22
C LEU A 130 -1.05 -7.85 -21.56
N PRO A 131 -0.15 -8.08 -22.53
CA PRO A 131 -0.30 -7.50 -23.86
C PRO A 131 -1.66 -7.95 -24.41
N ARG A 132 -2.42 -6.98 -24.93
CA ARG A 132 -3.58 -7.25 -25.80
C ARG A 132 -3.05 -7.89 -27.09
N VAL A 133 -2.70 -9.17 -27.02
CA VAL A 133 -2.45 -9.97 -28.21
C VAL A 133 -3.81 -10.19 -28.88
N TRP A 134 -3.89 -9.65 -30.09
CA TRP A 134 -5.04 -9.54 -30.98
C TRP A 134 -5.93 -10.79 -31.01
N LEU A 135 -7.23 -10.61 -30.72
CA LEU A 135 -8.34 -11.41 -31.25
C LEU A 135 -9.07 -10.57 -32.29
#